data_AF-A0A2D4EXX2-F1
#
_entry.id   AF-A0A2D4EXX2-F1
#
_cell.length_a   1.000
_cell.length_b   1.000
_cell.length_c   1.000
_cell.angle_alpha   90.00
_cell.angle_beta   90.00
_cell.angle_gamma   90.00
#
_symmetry.space_group_name_H-M   'P 1'
#
loop_
_entity.id
_entity.type
_entity.pdbx_description
1 polymer ?
#
loop_
_entity_poly.entity_id
_entity_poly.type
_entity_poly.pdbx_seq_one_letter_code
_entity_poly.pdbx_strand_id
1 'polypeptide(L)'
;EVTQFANRWKVKDVPGCTTGCTGKCQRCTEAEKRAYQVERYCGILTKSNGPFAPCHRTISPTKFFEDCVIDTCTYKGHRGVFCGAIGTYARICQAQNIQIKQWRSNSFCSFSCLPNSHYEL
;
A
#
# COMPACT_ATOMS: atom_id res chain seq x y z
N GLU A 1 -15.95 -13.80 10.57
CA GLU A 1 -15.03 -14.79 9.99
C GLU A 1 -14.80 -14.46 8.50
N VAL A 2 -13.72 -13.73 8.17
CA VAL A 2 -13.41 -13.32 6.78
C VAL A 2 -13.12 -14.53 5.90
N THR A 3 -12.46 -15.55 6.45
CA THR A 3 -12.12 -16.80 5.75
C THR A 3 -13.37 -17.61 5.39
N GLN A 4 -14.34 -17.71 6.30
CA GLN A 4 -15.61 -18.37 6.01
C GLN A 4 -16.41 -17.65 4.91
N PHE A 5 -16.42 -16.32 4.92
CA PHE A 5 -17.02 -15.53 3.84
C PHE A 5 -16.30 -15.80 2.51
N ALA A 6 -14.97 -15.69 2.47
CA ALA A 6 -14.18 -15.92 1.25
C ALA A 6 -14.38 -17.33 0.67
N ASN A 7 -14.49 -18.35 1.53
CA ASN A 7 -14.76 -19.73 1.11
C ASN A 7 -16.08 -19.91 0.36
N ARG A 8 -17.10 -19.11 0.67
CA ARG A 8 -18.40 -19.17 -0.02
C ARG A 8 -18.35 -18.59 -1.43
N TRP A 9 -17.31 -17.80 -1.75
CA TRP A 9 -17.06 -17.24 -3.08
C TRP A 9 -16.06 -18.07 -3.90
N LYS A 10 -15.64 -19.25 -3.42
CA LYS A 10 -14.75 -20.14 -4.16
C LYS A 10 -15.46 -20.71 -5.39
N VAL A 11 -14.92 -20.46 -6.57
CA VAL A 11 -15.52 -20.89 -7.86
C VAL A 11 -15.38 -22.40 -8.08
N LYS A 12 -14.23 -22.98 -7.72
CA LYS A 12 -13.98 -24.42 -7.82
C LYS A 12 -12.87 -24.86 -6.88
N ASP A 13 -12.85 -26.15 -6.56
CA ASP A 13 -11.71 -26.80 -5.94
C ASP A 13 -10.61 -27.06 -6.97
N VAL A 14 -9.40 -26.58 -6.69
CA VAL A 14 -8.22 -26.76 -7.54
C VAL A 14 -7.21 -27.63 -6.79
N PRO A 15 -6.77 -28.77 -7.34
CA PRO A 15 -5.75 -29.61 -6.69
C PRO A 15 -4.49 -28.80 -6.33
N GLY A 16 -4.05 -28.90 -5.07
CA GLY A 16 -2.91 -28.14 -4.55
C GLY A 16 -3.24 -26.73 -4.05
N CYS A 17 -4.47 -26.24 -4.21
CA CYS A 17 -4.94 -24.99 -3.64
C CYS A 17 -5.69 -25.26 -2.33
N THR A 18 -5.30 -24.60 -1.25
CA THR A 18 -5.98 -24.68 0.05
C THR A 18 -6.62 -23.34 0.40
N THR A 19 -7.65 -23.38 1.24
CA THR A 19 -8.20 -22.16 1.81
C THR A 19 -7.18 -21.52 2.75
N GLY A 20 -6.86 -20.26 2.51
CA GLY A 20 -6.02 -19.46 3.39
C GLY A 20 -4.57 -19.92 3.35
N CYS A 21 -3.92 -19.95 4.51
CA CYS A 21 -2.56 -20.45 4.66
C CYS A 21 -2.56 -21.74 5.49
N THR A 22 -1.81 -22.73 5.04
CA THR A 22 -1.58 -23.96 5.80
C THR A 22 -0.37 -23.73 6.72
N GLY A 23 -0.58 -23.64 8.04
CA GLY A 23 0.48 -23.45 9.04
C GLY A 23 0.63 -22.01 9.54
N LYS A 24 1.87 -21.57 9.85
CA LYS A 24 2.14 -20.18 10.23
C LYS A 24 2.12 -19.33 8.96
N CYS A 25 0.99 -18.66 8.70
CA CYS A 25 0.94 -17.52 7.78
C CYS A 25 2.17 -16.63 8.02
N GLN A 26 2.81 -16.16 6.94
CA GLN A 26 3.84 -15.14 7.06
C GLN A 26 3.25 -13.96 7.83
N ARG A 27 3.74 -13.78 9.04
CA ARG A 27 3.32 -12.72 9.95
C ARG A 27 4.56 -11.95 10.29
N CYS A 28 4.48 -10.65 10.09
CA CYS A 28 5.48 -9.76 10.62
C CYS A 28 5.26 -9.50 12.09
N THR A 29 6.33 -9.64 12.85
CA THR A 29 6.40 -9.16 14.23
C THR A 29 6.31 -7.64 14.27
N GLU A 30 5.86 -7.10 15.40
CA GLU A 30 5.85 -5.64 15.60
C GLU A 30 7.25 -5.03 15.49
N ALA A 31 8.30 -5.79 15.83
CA ALA A 31 9.68 -5.34 15.68
C ALA A 31 10.07 -5.17 14.20
N GLU A 32 9.69 -6.12 13.34
CA GLU A 32 9.97 -6.03 11.89
C GLU A 32 9.18 -4.89 11.22
N LYS A 33 7.93 -4.67 11.64
CA LYS A 33 7.08 -3.59 11.11
C LYS A 33 7.70 -2.20 11.28
N ARG A 34 8.41 -1.95 12.40
CA ARG A 34 9.04 -0.65 12.68
C ARG A 34 9.98 -0.19 11.56
N ALA A 35 10.65 -1.11 10.88
CA ALA A 35 11.56 -0.79 9.78
C ALA A 35 10.86 -0.14 8.57
N TYR A 36 9.54 -0.33 8.42
CA TYR A 36 8.73 0.14 7.29
C TYR A 36 7.84 1.34 7.63
N GLN A 37 7.88 1.83 8.87
CA GLN A 37 7.13 3.01 9.32
C GLN A 37 7.78 4.33 8.92
N VAL A 38 9.01 4.29 8.40
CA VAL A 38 9.78 5.47 7.96
C VAL A 38 9.34 5.98 6.57
N GLU A 39 9.68 7.23 6.24
CA GLU A 39 9.25 7.90 5.00
C GLU A 39 9.67 7.21 3.71
N ARG A 40 10.83 6.53 3.71
CA ARG A 40 11.30 5.75 2.55
C ARG A 40 10.45 4.51 2.24
N TYR A 41 9.44 4.23 3.06
CA TYR A 41 8.45 3.18 2.90
C TYR A 41 7.06 3.79 3.11
N CYS A 42 6.35 3.43 4.18
CA CYS A 42 4.96 3.81 4.39
C CYS A 42 4.80 5.15 5.12
N GLY A 43 5.83 5.66 5.80
CA GLY A 43 5.74 6.87 6.64
C GLY A 43 5.35 8.14 5.89
N ILE A 44 5.57 8.18 4.56
CA ILE A 44 5.15 9.31 3.72
C ILE A 44 3.64 9.54 3.75
N LEU A 45 2.84 8.50 4.01
CA LEU A 45 1.37 8.56 4.06
C LEU A 45 0.87 9.44 5.20
N THR A 46 1.55 9.43 6.36
CA THR A 46 1.12 10.12 7.59
C THR A 46 1.90 11.39 7.87
N LYS A 47 2.87 11.74 7.01
CA LYS A 47 3.69 12.94 7.18
C LYS A 47 2.82 14.20 7.12
N SER A 48 2.72 14.91 8.25
CA SER A 48 1.84 16.07 8.44
C SER A 48 2.15 17.25 7.52
N ASN A 49 3.41 17.43 7.11
CA ASN A 49 3.84 18.40 6.11
C ASN A 49 4.25 17.73 4.78
N GLY A 50 3.77 16.51 4.54
CA GLY A 50 4.09 15.70 3.38
C GLY A 50 3.19 15.94 2.16
N PRO A 51 3.35 15.12 1.11
CA PRO A 51 2.60 15.31 -0.12
C PRO A 51 1.10 15.05 0.01
N PHE A 52 0.72 14.22 0.98
CA PHE A 52 -0.67 13.88 1.25
C PHE A 52 -1.32 14.73 2.35
N ALA A 53 -0.60 15.70 2.93
CA ALA A 53 -1.15 16.57 3.98
C ALA A 53 -2.50 17.22 3.63
N PRO A 54 -2.75 17.69 2.39
CA PRO A 54 -4.06 18.22 2.00
C PRO A 54 -5.21 17.20 2.11
N CYS A 55 -4.91 15.91 2.02
CA CYS A 55 -5.89 14.82 2.01
C CYS A 55 -6.28 14.35 3.42
N HIS A 56 -5.40 14.49 4.41
CA HIS A 56 -5.56 13.91 5.76
C HIS A 56 -6.85 14.31 6.46
N ARG A 57 -7.36 15.52 6.21
CA ARG A 57 -8.62 16.01 6.80
C ARG A 57 -9.85 15.29 6.26
N THR A 58 -9.82 14.88 5.00
CA THR A 58 -10.96 14.22 4.34
C THR A 58 -10.85 12.71 4.43
N ILE A 59 -9.66 12.17 4.20
CA ILE A 59 -9.38 10.73 4.23
C ILE A 59 -8.24 10.49 5.21
N SER A 60 -8.56 9.87 6.35
CA SER A 60 -7.54 9.54 7.36
C SER A 60 -6.48 8.59 6.77
N PRO A 61 -5.17 8.89 6.93
CA PRO A 61 -4.09 8.04 6.42
C PRO A 61 -3.86 6.78 7.27
N THR A 62 -4.42 6.70 8.49
CA THR A 62 -4.07 5.66 9.49
C THR A 62 -4.22 4.25 8.94
N LYS A 63 -5.37 3.93 8.33
CA LYS A 63 -5.62 2.57 7.84
C LYS A 63 -4.72 2.22 6.66
N PHE A 64 -4.52 3.17 5.74
CA PHE A 64 -3.61 3.00 4.60
C PHE A 64 -2.17 2.80 5.04
N PHE A 65 -1.74 3.50 6.09
CA PHE A 65 -0.41 3.35 6.69
C PHE A 65 -0.23 1.98 7.34
N GLU A 66 -1.20 1.54 8.15
CA GLU A 66 -1.16 0.22 8.79
C GLU A 66 -1.11 -0.90 7.77
N ASP A 67 -1.99 -0.86 6.77
CA ASP A 67 -2.06 -1.86 5.70
C ASP A 67 -0.77 -1.84 4.86
N CYS A 68 -0.26 -0.65 4.51
CA CYS A 68 1.04 -0.53 3.84
C CYS A 68 2.16 -1.19 4.63
N VAL A 69 2.25 -0.96 5.95
CA VAL A 69 3.32 -1.52 6.79
C VAL A 69 3.20 -3.03 6.87
N ILE A 70 1.99 -3.57 7.05
CA ILE A 70 1.75 -5.01 7.11
C ILE A 70 2.13 -5.68 5.78
N ASP A 71 1.65 -5.14 4.66
CA ASP A 71 1.93 -5.71 3.34
C ASP A 71 3.41 -5.60 3.00
N THR A 72 4.01 -4.42 3.18
CA THR A 72 5.43 -4.20 2.91
C THR A 72 6.30 -5.14 3.72
N CYS A 73 5.94 -5.39 4.97
CA CYS A 73 6.67 -6.31 5.82
C CYS A 73 6.50 -7.77 5.38
N THR A 74 5.28 -8.19 5.05
CA THR A 74 4.98 -9.53 4.50
C THR A 74 5.82 -9.82 3.26
N TYR A 75 6.01 -8.80 2.42
CA TYR A 75 6.82 -8.86 1.21
C TYR A 75 8.25 -8.33 1.37
N LYS A 76 8.78 -8.28 2.60
CA LYS A 76 10.19 -7.97 2.91
C LYS A 76 10.71 -6.68 2.25
N GLY A 77 9.89 -5.63 2.22
CA GLY A 77 10.27 -4.34 1.67
C GLY A 77 10.16 -4.23 0.14
N HIS A 78 9.47 -5.16 -0.52
CA HIS A 78 9.34 -5.14 -1.97
C HIS A 78 8.76 -3.82 -2.50
N ARG A 79 9.49 -3.16 -3.40
CA ARG A 79 9.17 -1.82 -3.92
C ARG A 79 7.75 -1.70 -4.48
N GLY A 80 7.31 -2.70 -5.23
CA GLY A 80 5.96 -2.71 -5.81
C GLY A 80 4.83 -2.66 -4.78
N VAL A 81 5.06 -3.16 -3.56
CA VAL A 81 4.03 -3.27 -2.53
C VAL A 81 3.78 -1.91 -1.88
N PHE A 82 4.79 -1.28 -1.27
CA PHE A 82 4.59 0.04 -0.67
C PHE A 82 4.27 1.12 -1.71
N CYS A 83 4.91 1.10 -2.89
CA CYS A 83 4.58 2.06 -3.96
C CYS A 83 3.15 1.86 -4.50
N GLY A 84 2.65 0.63 -4.49
CA GLY A 84 1.26 0.31 -4.81
C GLY A 84 0.30 0.88 -3.76
N ALA A 85 0.56 0.62 -2.48
CA ALA A 85 -0.25 1.15 -1.37
C ALA A 85 -0.28 2.69 -1.35
N ILE A 86 0.87 3.35 -1.53
CA ILE A 86 0.95 4.81 -1.63
C ILE A 86 0.19 5.32 -2.84
N GLY A 87 0.31 4.64 -3.98
CA GLY A 87 -0.45 4.96 -5.19
C GLY A 87 -1.96 4.81 -5.02
N THR A 88 -2.42 3.84 -4.23
CA THR A 88 -3.83 3.69 -3.89
C THR A 88 -4.33 4.86 -3.06
N TYR A 89 -3.59 5.27 -2.02
CA TYR A 89 -3.97 6.44 -1.22
C TYR A 89 -3.99 7.72 -2.06
N ALA A 90 -3.00 7.92 -2.94
CA ALA A 90 -2.97 9.02 -3.89
C ALA A 90 -4.24 9.08 -4.75
N ARG A 91 -4.64 7.96 -5.36
CA ARG A 91 -5.85 7.87 -6.19
C ARG A 91 -7.11 8.18 -5.40
N ILE A 92 -7.21 7.73 -4.16
CA ILE A 92 -8.38 8.00 -3.30
C ILE A 92 -8.49 9.48 -2.99
N CYS A 93 -7.37 10.15 -2.68
CA CYS A 93 -7.35 11.60 -2.50
C CYS A 93 -7.78 12.35 -3.78
N GLN A 94 -7.22 11.97 -4.93
CA GLN A 94 -7.56 12.57 -6.23
C GLN A 94 -9.03 12.35 -6.61
N ALA A 95 -9.60 11.18 -6.30
CA ALA A 95 -11.02 10.89 -6.52
C ALA A 95 -11.95 11.79 -5.67
N GLN A 96 -11.43 12.43 -4.62
CA GLN A 96 -12.12 13.46 -3.84
C GLN A 96 -11.80 14.89 -4.33
N ASN A 97 -11.19 15.04 -5.51
CA ASN A 97 -10.71 16.31 -6.08
C ASN A 97 -9.69 17.04 -5.19
N ILE A 98 -8.98 16.32 -4.32
CA ILE A 98 -7.96 16.89 -3.45
C ILE A 98 -6.63 16.92 -4.19
N GLN A 99 -6.07 18.12 -4.34
CA GLN A 99 -4.76 18.33 -4.94
C GLN A 99 -3.66 17.90 -3.97
N ILE A 100 -3.03 16.75 -4.26
CA ILE A 100 -1.87 16.24 -3.53
C ILE A 100 -0.58 16.75 -4.16
N LYS A 101 0.50 16.82 -3.38
CA LYS A 101 1.81 17.24 -3.92
C LYS A 101 2.56 16.05 -4.53
N GLN A 102 3.60 16.37 -5.31
CA GLN A 102 4.52 15.39 -5.87
C GLN A 102 5.07 14.44 -4.79
N TRP A 103 4.76 13.16 -4.93
CA TRP A 103 5.22 12.10 -4.00
C TRP A 103 6.14 11.08 -4.67
N ARG A 104 6.14 10.99 -6.00
CA ARG A 104 7.09 10.16 -6.76
C ARG A 104 8.33 10.96 -7.14
N SER A 105 9.47 10.30 -7.22
CA SER A 105 10.73 10.86 -7.72
C SER A 105 11.53 9.79 -8.48
N ASN A 106 12.65 10.19 -9.09
CA ASN A 106 13.53 9.24 -9.78
C ASN A 106 14.09 8.15 -8.83
N SER A 107 14.27 8.48 -7.55
CA SER A 107 14.75 7.54 -6.52
C SER A 107 13.62 6.87 -5.74
N PHE A 108 12.42 7.44 -5.71
CA PHE A 108 11.31 6.95 -4.89
C PHE A 108 10.05 6.69 -5.70
N CYS A 109 9.62 5.43 -5.75
CA CYS A 109 8.46 4.99 -6.53
C CYS A 109 8.43 5.55 -7.96
N SER A 110 9.59 5.53 -8.63
CA SER A 110 9.73 5.99 -10.01
C SER A 110 8.79 5.23 -10.94
N PHE A 111 8.27 5.94 -11.93
CA PHE A 111 7.44 5.38 -12.99
C PHE A 111 8.10 5.66 -14.33
N SER A 112 8.09 4.66 -15.20
CA SER A 112 8.64 4.77 -16.55
C SER A 112 7.51 5.04 -17.52
N CYS A 113 7.56 6.19 -18.18
CA CYS A 113 6.63 6.53 -19.25
C CYS A 113 7.20 6.04 -20.59
N LEU A 114 6.33 5.77 -21.57
CA LEU A 114 6.76 5.48 -22.94
C LEU A 114 7.44 6.72 -23.57
N PRO A 115 8.21 6.57 -24.66
CA PRO A 115 8.78 7.71 -25.36
C PRO A 115 7.72 8.78 -25.67
N ASN A 116 8.09 10.05 -25.49
CA ASN A 116 7.20 11.22 -25.67
C ASN A 116 5.97 11.27 -24.75
N SER A 117 6.02 10.59 -23.59
CA SER A 117 4.98 10.71 -22.56
C SER A 117 5.56 11.11 -21.22
N HIS A 118 4.73 11.71 -20.37
CA HIS A 118 5.10 12.13 -19.03
C HIS A 118 4.01 11.73 -18.03
N TYR A 119 4.41 11.68 -16.75
CA TYR A 119 3.49 11.46 -15.64
C TYR A 119 3.04 12.80 -15.09
N GLU A 120 1.74 12.95 -14.88
CA GLU A 120 1.11 14.09 -14.22
C GLU A 120 0.26 13.60 -13.04
N LEU A 121 0.10 14.45 -12.03
CA LEU A 121 -0.75 14.23 -10.86
C LEU A 121 -2.15 14.80 -11.07
#